data_AF-A0A3N0V8M0-F1
#
_entry.id   AF-A0A3N0V8M0-F1
#
_cell.length_a   1.000
_cell.length_b   1.000
_cell.length_c   1.000
_cell.angle_alpha   90.00
_cell.angle_beta   90.00
_cell.angle_gamma   90.00
#
_symmetry.space_group_name_H-M   'P 1'
#
loop_
_entity.id
_entity.type
_entity.pdbx_description
1 polymer ?
#
loop_
_entity_poly.entity_id
_entity_poly.type
_entity_poly.pdbx_seq_one_letter_code
_entity_poly.pdbx_strand_id
1 'polypeptide(L)'
;MARTLSLFEAATGKGRLIRQGEIVQLVMDGAGAFVCSAQDFMTAQKWAQAKTASTNLITDRGRFIEKIEVLIARPNSFVATRGSQEPLTRLAKAMKMSGYDMGEWMLPPEVKEALKPKLPVFKSQEEKDAEKAAAAAAKPDTPQA
;
A
#
# COMPACT_ATOMS: atom_id res chain seq x y z
N MET A 1 8.70 -18.61 -36.81
CA MET A 1 7.37 -18.16 -36.35
C MET A 1 7.58 -17.13 -35.26
N ALA A 2 6.98 -15.93 -35.37
CA ALA A 2 7.07 -14.94 -34.31
C ALA A 2 6.33 -15.45 -33.07
N ARG A 3 6.99 -15.50 -31.91
CA ARG A 3 6.36 -15.90 -30.65
C ARG A 3 5.32 -14.85 -30.27
N THR A 4 4.05 -15.24 -30.19
CA THR A 4 3.00 -14.38 -29.65
C THR A 4 3.27 -14.17 -28.17
N LEU A 5 3.53 -12.93 -27.76
CA LEU A 5 3.77 -12.56 -26.37
C LEU A 5 2.44 -12.50 -25.60
N SER A 6 2.48 -12.90 -24.33
CA SER A 6 1.39 -12.59 -23.41
C SER A 6 1.37 -11.09 -23.09
N LEU A 7 0.21 -10.57 -22.68
CA LEU A 7 0.05 -9.17 -22.27
C LEU A 7 1.02 -8.83 -21.14
N PHE A 8 1.25 -9.77 -20.22
CA PHE A 8 2.24 -9.61 -19.15
C PHE A 8 3.67 -9.46 -19.69
N GLU A 9 4.10 -10.34 -20.60
CA GLU A 9 5.44 -10.27 -21.20
C GLU A 9 5.64 -9.00 -22.03
N ALA A 10 4.61 -8.56 -22.76
CA ALA A 10 4.68 -7.30 -23.49
C ALA A 10 4.76 -6.10 -22.53
N ALA A 11 3.88 -6.02 -21.54
CA ALA A 11 3.82 -4.89 -20.60
C ALA A 11 5.09 -4.77 -19.73
N THR A 12 5.64 -5.90 -19.28
CA THR A 12 6.77 -5.97 -18.34
C THR A 12 8.12 -6.32 -18.97
N GLY A 13 8.18 -6.60 -20.28
CA GLY A 13 9.40 -7.12 -20.93
C GLY A 13 10.63 -6.22 -20.89
N LYS A 14 10.44 -4.91 -20.68
CA LYS A 14 11.54 -3.93 -20.42
C LYS A 14 11.51 -3.37 -18.98
N GLY A 15 10.83 -4.07 -18.09
CA GLY A 15 10.67 -3.69 -16.70
C GLY A 15 11.48 -4.57 -15.76
N ARG A 16 11.85 -4.02 -14.61
CA ARG A 16 12.41 -4.76 -13.49
C ARG A 16 11.31 -5.01 -12.47
N LEU A 17 11.16 -6.27 -12.10
CA LEU A 17 10.29 -6.71 -11.02
C LEU A 17 11.14 -7.00 -9.78
N ILE A 18 10.82 -6.36 -8.66
CA ILE A 18 11.48 -6.57 -7.37
C ILE A 18 10.40 -6.96 -6.37
N ARG A 19 10.52 -8.16 -5.80
CA ARG A 19 9.58 -8.67 -4.78
C ARG A 19 10.28 -8.72 -3.44
N GLN A 20 9.68 -8.10 -2.43
CA GLN A 20 10.21 -8.04 -1.07
C GLN A 20 9.09 -8.37 -0.10
N GLY A 21 9.04 -9.62 0.36
CA GLY A 21 7.99 -10.11 1.25
C GLY A 21 6.59 -9.91 0.67
N GLU A 22 5.82 -9.03 1.31
CA GLU A 22 4.42 -8.73 0.97
C GLU A 22 4.25 -7.65 -0.11
N ILE A 23 5.33 -6.95 -0.49
CA ILE A 23 5.29 -5.89 -1.50
C ILE A 23 6.00 -6.29 -2.79
N VAL A 24 5.50 -5.74 -3.89
CA VAL A 24 6.07 -5.89 -5.22
C VAL A 24 6.28 -4.51 -5.80
N GLN A 25 7.53 -4.19 -6.14
CA GLN A 25 7.91 -3.03 -6.91
C GLN A 25 8.07 -3.43 -8.37
N LEU A 26 7.37 -2.72 -9.24
CA LEU A 26 7.57 -2.80 -10.69
C LEU A 26 8.17 -1.49 -11.18
N VAL A 27 9.34 -1.58 -11.81
CA VAL A 27 10.01 -0.47 -12.49
C VAL A 27 9.90 -0.72 -13.98
N MET A 28 9.18 0.13 -14.71
CA MET A 28 9.04 0.01 -16.15
C MET A 28 9.85 1.10 -16.84
N ASP A 29 10.72 0.70 -17.75
CA ASP A 29 11.50 1.65 -18.54
C ASP A 29 10.57 2.58 -19.36
N GLY A 30 10.80 3.88 -19.22
CA GLY A 30 9.99 4.96 -19.80
C GLY A 30 8.58 5.16 -19.21
N ALA A 31 8.14 4.36 -18.23
CA ALA A 31 6.82 4.47 -17.59
C ALA A 31 6.88 4.64 -16.07
N GLY A 32 8.09 4.75 -15.51
CA GLY A 32 8.34 4.98 -14.09
C GLY A 32 8.20 3.73 -13.23
N ALA A 33 7.98 3.92 -11.94
CA ALA A 33 7.90 2.85 -10.95
C ALA A 33 6.65 2.95 -10.09
N PHE A 34 6.12 1.80 -9.69
CA PHE A 34 5.07 1.70 -8.67
C PHE A 34 5.31 0.51 -7.75
N VAL A 35 4.71 0.57 -6.57
CA VAL A 35 4.66 -0.52 -5.60
C VAL A 35 3.20 -0.92 -5.39
N CYS A 36 2.94 -2.22 -5.35
CA CYS A 36 1.64 -2.78 -5.02
C CYS A 36 1.79 -3.98 -4.07
N SER A 37 0.66 -4.48 -3.56
CA SER A 37 0.65 -5.69 -2.76
C SER A 37 1.03 -6.90 -3.63
N ALA A 38 1.73 -7.88 -3.05
CA ALA A 38 2.08 -9.10 -3.76
C ALA A 38 0.84 -9.90 -4.19
N GLN A 39 -0.26 -9.82 -3.43
CA GLN A 39 -1.51 -10.49 -3.73
C GLN A 39 -2.21 -9.89 -4.96
N ASP A 40 -2.29 -8.56 -5.04
CA ASP A 40 -2.87 -7.88 -6.20
C ASP A 40 -2.00 -8.10 -7.44
N PHE A 41 -0.67 -8.04 -7.27
CA PHE A 41 0.26 -8.30 -8.37
C PHE A 41 0.08 -9.71 -8.92
N MET A 42 0.01 -10.73 -8.08
CA MET A 42 -0.17 -12.12 -8.54
C MET A 42 -1.51 -12.31 -9.28
N THR A 43 -2.56 -11.63 -8.84
CA THR A 43 -3.88 -11.67 -9.49
C THR A 43 -3.83 -11.01 -10.86
N ALA A 44 -3.25 -9.80 -10.94
CA ALA A 44 -3.07 -9.09 -12.20
C ALA A 44 -2.13 -9.84 -13.17
N GLN A 45 -1.05 -10.45 -12.67
CA GLN A 45 -0.11 -11.23 -13.45
C GLN A 45 -0.79 -12.46 -14.08
N LYS A 46 -1.53 -13.25 -13.30
CA LYS A 46 -2.26 -14.42 -13.81
C LYS A 46 -3.25 -14.04 -14.89
N TRP A 47 -4.00 -12.95 -14.67
CA TRP A 47 -4.93 -12.42 -15.67
C TRP A 47 -4.20 -11.99 -16.96
N ALA A 48 -3.08 -11.27 -16.84
CA ALA A 48 -2.32 -10.77 -17.98
C ALA A 48 -1.57 -11.86 -18.74
N GLN A 49 -1.16 -12.94 -18.08
CA GLN A 49 -0.55 -14.11 -18.72
C GLN A 49 -1.55 -14.86 -19.60
N ALA A 50 -2.83 -14.88 -19.21
CA ALA A 50 -3.90 -15.52 -19.98
C ALA A 50 -4.40 -14.68 -21.18
N LYS A 51 -3.88 -13.45 -21.35
CA LYS A 51 -4.27 -12.54 -22.44
C LYS A 51 -3.13 -12.40 -23.43
N THR A 52 -3.49 -12.36 -24.71
CA THR A 52 -2.57 -12.02 -25.79
C THR A 52 -2.23 -10.53 -25.73
N ALA A 53 -0.95 -10.19 -25.90
CA ALA A 53 -0.53 -8.80 -26.00
C ALA A 53 -1.17 -8.13 -27.23
N SER A 54 -1.49 -6.86 -27.10
CA SER A 54 -1.77 -6.03 -28.26
C SER A 54 -0.47 -5.67 -29.00
N THR A 55 -0.60 -5.11 -30.19
CA THR A 55 0.56 -4.54 -30.92
C THR A 55 1.03 -3.20 -30.32
N ASN A 56 0.35 -2.67 -29.31
CA ASN A 56 0.65 -1.39 -28.68
C ASN A 56 1.04 -1.54 -27.21
N LEU A 57 2.33 -1.34 -26.92
CA LEU A 57 2.92 -1.44 -25.59
C LEU A 57 2.24 -0.53 -24.54
N ILE A 58 1.85 0.69 -24.93
CA ILE A 58 1.25 1.66 -24.00
C ILE A 58 -0.12 1.16 -23.56
N THR A 59 -0.89 0.63 -24.51
CA THR A 59 -2.22 0.04 -24.24
C THR A 59 -2.10 -1.19 -23.36
N ASP A 60 -1.13 -2.08 -23.61
CA ASP A 60 -0.93 -3.28 -22.77
C ASP A 60 -0.48 -2.93 -21.35
N ARG A 61 0.41 -1.94 -21.21
CA ARG A 61 0.80 -1.40 -19.90
C ARG A 61 -0.39 -0.83 -19.15
N GLY A 62 -1.20 0.01 -19.81
CA GLY A 62 -2.43 0.56 -19.22
C GLY A 62 -3.37 -0.53 -18.72
N ARG A 63 -3.69 -1.50 -19.59
CA ARG A 63 -4.58 -2.64 -19.26
C ARG A 63 -4.05 -3.51 -18.12
N PHE A 64 -2.74 -3.77 -18.08
CA PHE A 64 -2.13 -4.53 -17.00
C PHE A 64 -2.25 -3.78 -15.68
N ILE A 65 -1.85 -2.50 -15.68
CA ILE A 65 -1.81 -1.72 -14.46
C ILE A 65 -3.24 -1.48 -13.95
N GLU A 66 -4.23 -1.24 -14.82
CA GLU A 66 -5.64 -1.08 -14.45
C GLU A 66 -6.17 -2.21 -13.55
N LYS A 67 -5.67 -3.44 -13.70
CA LYS A 67 -6.07 -4.58 -12.84
C LYS A 67 -5.48 -4.56 -11.44
N ILE A 68 -4.51 -3.70 -11.18
CA ILE A 68 -3.97 -3.46 -9.85
C ILE A 68 -4.82 -2.37 -9.20
N GLU A 69 -5.56 -2.75 -8.16
CA GLU A 69 -6.49 -1.86 -7.47
C GLU A 69 -5.75 -0.87 -6.55
N VAL A 70 -4.81 -1.37 -5.76
CA VAL A 70 -4.02 -0.57 -4.82
C VAL A 70 -2.57 -0.50 -5.26
N LEU A 71 -2.09 0.72 -5.52
CA LEU A 71 -0.70 0.96 -5.87
C LEU A 71 -0.24 2.35 -5.41
N ILE A 72 1.04 2.44 -5.06
CA ILE A 72 1.74 3.69 -4.76
C ILE A 72 2.76 3.93 -5.87
N ALA A 73 2.64 5.05 -6.57
CA ALA A 73 3.50 5.40 -7.69
C ALA A 73 4.65 6.32 -7.26
N ARG A 74 5.75 6.31 -8.02
CA ARG A 74 6.77 7.36 -7.97
C ARG A 74 6.32 8.62 -8.73
N PRO A 75 6.89 9.79 -8.40
CA PRO A 75 6.81 10.96 -9.26
C PRO A 75 7.25 10.65 -10.69
N ASN A 76 6.59 11.25 -11.68
CA ASN A 76 6.81 11.01 -13.12
C ASN A 76 6.54 9.58 -13.61
N SER A 77 5.81 8.77 -12.84
CA SER A 77 5.29 7.49 -13.33
C SER A 77 4.08 7.68 -14.23
N PHE A 78 3.87 6.71 -15.12
CA PHE A 78 2.73 6.65 -16.05
C PHE A 78 1.38 6.52 -15.32
N VAL A 79 1.40 6.17 -14.03
CA VAL A 79 0.22 5.97 -13.20
C VAL A 79 0.34 6.74 -11.90
N ALA A 80 -0.80 7.22 -11.41
CA ALA A 80 -0.90 7.86 -10.11
C ALA A 80 -1.18 6.83 -9.00
N THR A 81 -0.82 7.19 -7.77
CA THR A 81 -1.19 6.44 -6.57
C THR A 81 -2.71 6.34 -6.45
N ARG A 82 -3.22 5.13 -6.21
CA ARG A 82 -4.65 4.85 -6.08
C ARG A 82 -4.93 3.69 -5.12
N GLY A 83 -6.13 3.69 -4.56
CA GLY A 83 -6.60 2.71 -3.59
C GLY A 83 -7.34 3.38 -2.44
N SER A 84 -7.98 2.56 -1.60
CA SER A 84 -8.60 3.04 -0.35
C SER A 84 -7.54 3.37 0.72
N GLN A 85 -7.91 4.21 1.69
CA GLN A 85 -7.01 4.75 2.71
C GLN A 85 -6.36 3.66 3.57
N GLU A 86 -7.14 2.66 4.00
CA GLU A 86 -6.68 1.55 4.84
C GLU A 86 -5.64 0.65 4.14
N PRO A 87 -5.92 0.09 2.94
CA PRO A 87 -4.93 -0.73 2.23
C PRO A 87 -3.72 0.09 1.77
N LEU A 88 -3.87 1.37 1.42
CA LEU A 88 -2.73 2.24 1.15
C LEU A 88 -1.85 2.44 2.39
N THR A 89 -2.45 2.61 3.56
CA THR A 89 -1.70 2.74 4.83
C THR A 89 -0.95 1.46 5.17
N ARG A 90 -1.57 0.29 4.97
CA ARG A 90 -0.90 -1.01 5.14
C ARG A 90 0.27 -1.17 4.18
N LEU A 91 0.05 -0.87 2.90
CA LEU A 91 1.09 -0.95 1.88
C LEU A 91 2.26 0.00 2.20
N ALA A 92 1.96 1.22 2.61
CA ALA A 92 2.97 2.21 2.97
C ALA A 92 3.75 1.82 4.24
N LYS A 93 3.11 1.20 5.23
CA LYS A 93 3.80 0.61 6.40
C LYS A 93 4.74 -0.52 5.98
N ALA A 94 4.31 -1.40 5.08
CA ALA A 94 5.15 -2.48 4.55
C ALA A 94 6.35 -1.95 3.74
N MET A 95 6.15 -0.86 2.97
CA MET A 95 7.24 -0.14 2.30
C MET A 95 8.26 0.43 3.29
N LYS A 96 7.79 1.09 4.36
CA LYS A 96 8.67 1.62 5.41
C LYS A 96 9.48 0.51 6.11
N MET A 97 8.83 -0.63 6.41
CA MET A 97 9.51 -1.80 7.00
C MET A 97 10.54 -2.42 6.07
N SER A 98 10.33 -2.33 4.75
CA SER A 98 11.25 -2.83 3.74
C SER A 98 12.39 -1.85 3.42
N GLY A 99 12.46 -0.71 4.12
CA GLY A 99 13.54 0.26 3.99
C GLY A 99 13.41 1.23 2.81
N TYR A 100 12.20 1.39 2.23
CA TYR A 100 11.99 2.40 1.18
C TYR A 100 12.01 3.82 1.75
N ASP A 101 12.61 4.73 1.01
CA ASP A 101 12.50 6.16 1.31
C ASP A 101 11.11 6.69 0.92
N MET A 102 10.29 6.98 1.92
CA MET A 102 8.92 7.45 1.75
C MET A 102 8.83 8.85 1.12
N GLY A 103 9.92 9.62 1.09
CA GLY A 103 9.99 10.93 0.41
C GLY A 103 10.00 10.82 -1.11
N GLU A 104 10.44 9.68 -1.64
CA GLU A 104 10.58 9.43 -3.08
C GLU A 104 9.28 8.95 -3.74
N TRP A 105 8.25 8.63 -2.95
CA TRP A 105 6.98 8.07 -3.42
C TRP A 105 5.83 9.06 -3.25
N MET A 106 4.87 9.00 -4.17
CA MET A 106 3.66 9.82 -4.12
C MET A 106 2.67 9.23 -3.12
N LEU A 107 2.81 9.60 -1.85
CA LEU A 107 1.90 9.20 -0.79
C LEU A 107 0.85 10.29 -0.53
N PRO A 108 -0.46 9.95 -0.44
CA PRO A 108 -1.48 10.87 0.02
C PRO A 108 -1.13 11.42 1.41
N PRO A 109 -1.49 12.69 1.72
CA PRO A 109 -1.14 13.32 2.99
C PRO A 109 -1.66 12.54 4.19
N GLU A 110 -2.87 11.98 4.08
CA GLU A 110 -3.50 11.16 5.12
C GLU A 110 -2.68 9.91 5.47
N VAL A 111 -2.11 9.25 4.46
CA VAL A 111 -1.26 8.07 4.63
C VAL A 111 0.07 8.46 5.27
N LYS A 112 0.63 9.62 4.89
CA LYS A 112 1.84 10.17 5.53
C LYS A 112 1.62 10.45 7.01
N GLU A 113 0.43 10.92 7.40
CA GLU A 113 0.08 11.13 8.80
C GLU A 113 -0.09 9.81 9.55
N ALA A 114 -0.73 8.81 8.95
CA ALA A 114 -0.88 7.47 9.55
C ALA A 114 0.46 6.71 9.71
N LEU A 115 1.50 7.11 8.97
CA LEU A 115 2.87 6.59 9.07
C LEU A 115 3.68 7.26 10.19
N LYS A 116 3.26 8.44 10.66
CA LYS A 116 3.85 9.03 11.87
C LYS A 116 3.54 8.07 13.02
N PRO A 117 4.56 7.66 13.80
CA PRO A 117 4.29 6.84 14.97
C PRO A 117 3.28 7.61 15.82
N LYS A 118 2.12 6.99 16.06
CA LYS A 118 1.19 7.48 17.08
C LYS A 118 1.95 7.27 18.38
N LEU A 119 2.69 8.31 18.79
CA LEU A 119 3.34 8.34 20.08
C LEU A 119 2.28 7.88 21.07
N PRO A 120 2.53 6.82 21.87
CA PRO A 120 1.60 6.49 22.92
C PRO A 120 1.44 7.76 23.73
N VAL A 121 0.22 8.30 23.76
CA VAL A 121 -0.15 9.29 24.75
C VAL A 121 -0.03 8.51 26.05
N PHE A 122 1.14 8.59 26.69
CA PHE A 122 1.30 8.17 28.05
C PHE A 122 0.37 9.06 28.83
N LYS A 123 -0.86 8.60 29.08
CA LYS A 123 -1.67 9.16 30.15
C LYS A 123 -0.80 9.07 31.39
N SER A 124 -0.39 10.23 31.89
CA SER A 124 0.36 10.34 33.15
C SER A 124 -0.38 9.55 34.22
N GLN A 125 0.35 8.91 35.14
CA GLN A 125 -0.28 8.18 36.26
C GLN A 125 -1.33 9.05 36.97
N GLU A 126 -1.10 10.36 37.08
CA GLU A 126 -2.08 11.34 37.58
C GLU A 126 -3.47 11.28 36.91
N GLU A 127 -3.57 11.10 35.60
CA GLU A 127 -4.89 10.96 34.92
C GLU A 127 -5.56 9.62 35.24
N LYS A 128 -4.77 8.55 35.41
CA LYS A 128 -5.28 7.23 35.79
C LYS A 128 -5.69 7.18 37.25
N ASP A 129 -4.98 7.89 38.12
CA ASP A 129 -5.27 8.00 39.54
C ASP A 129 -6.48 8.92 39.79
N ALA A 130 -6.67 9.98 39.00
CA ALA A 130 -7.87 10.83 39.05
C ALA A 130 -9.15 10.07 38.63
N GLU A 131 -9.09 9.26 37.57
CA GLU A 131 -10.24 8.47 37.11
C GLU A 131 -10.60 7.34 38.11
N LYS A 132 -9.59 6.74 38.75
CA LYS A 132 -9.77 5.71 39.78
C LYS A 132 -10.28 6.29 41.10
N ALA A 133 -9.87 7.50 41.47
CA ALA A 133 -10.39 8.22 42.64
C ALA A 133 -11.83 8.69 42.42
N ALA A 134 -12.17 9.17 41.21
CA ALA A 134 -13.55 9.51 40.86
C ALA A 134 -14.48 8.29 40.87
N ALA A 135 -14.01 7.12 40.42
CA ALA A 135 -14.76 5.88 40.48
C ALA A 135 -14.93 5.30 41.90
N ALA A 136 -13.99 5.59 42.81
CA ALA A 136 -14.07 5.15 44.21
C ALA A 136 -15.02 6.01 45.06
N ALA A 137 -15.17 7.30 44.73
CA ALA A 137 -16.07 8.22 45.43
C ALA A 137 -17.55 8.03 45.08
N ALA A 138 -17.88 7.24 44.05
CA ALA A 138 -19.24 7.08 43.52
C ALA A 138 -20.01 5.86 44.07
N LYS A 139 -19.52 5.18 45.12
CA LYS A 139 -20.28 4.13 45.82
C LYS A 139 -20.88 4.70 47.12
N PRO A 140 -22.15 5.12 47.14
CA PRO A 140 -22.84 5.39 48.39
C PRO A 140 -23.13 4.07 49.11
N ASP A 141 -22.71 4.00 50.38
CA ASP A 141 -23.13 3.04 51.38
C ASP A 141 -24.67 2.97 51.46
N THR A 142 -25.22 1.78 51.22
CA THR A 142 -26.55 1.42 51.74
C THR A 142 -26.44 0.07 52.46
N PRO A 143 -26.36 0.07 53.81
CA PRO A 143 -26.58 -1.14 54.60
C PRO A 143 -28.04 -1.17 55.08
N GLN A 144 -28.76 -2.25 54.78
CA GLN A 144 -29.93 -2.75 55.50
C GLN A 144 -29.99 -4.26 55.21
N ALA A 145 -29.72 -5.15 56.18
CA ALA A 145 -30.49 -5.47 57.39
C ALA A 145 -31.88 -6.02 57.05
#